data_AF-A0A5C5VCN6-F1
#
_entry.id   AF-A0A5C5VCN6-F1
#
_cell.length_a   1.000
_cell.length_b   1.000
_cell.length_c   1.000
_cell.angle_alpha   90.00
_cell.angle_beta   90.00
_cell.angle_gamma   90.00
#
_symmetry.space_group_name_H-M   'P 1'
#
loop_
_entity.id
_entity.type
_entity.pdbx_description
1 polymer ?
#
loop_
_entity_poly.entity_id
_entity_poly.type
_entity_poly.pdbx_seq_one_letter_code
_entity_poly.pdbx_strand_id
1 'polypeptide(L)'
;MQYKQLIAFALLLAPMAPSLLYAETLSKAAPSSSDRMDWWRDAKFGMFVHWGIYSVTGGEYKGQKLPNSAEWMMARGKIPVAEYERYAGRFNPTSFDADAFVKLAKDAGMKYLVITAKHHDGFSMFDSDSNDFNVVDSTPFQRDIMKELSVACQNQGIRFGFYYSQAQDWRHPGGFGNGWDKSIRRVSNDTYVDEKAVPEVRQLLTEYGPIAIFWWDTPRRMTRESFDKLHSLTGLQPNTITNDRLGDDYPGDYKTFERHIPKDAPGAADWEVCMPISGSWGYKRSDTDFKSATTLIRNLADIASKGGNYLLNVSPTGEGTLLPQAVERLEEIGEWMRTNGDSIYGTTASPLGQLEWGRCTMRRGAGGARLYLHIFDWPTDGQLLIPGLKTVVDKAYLLDGGDPVDVGVEDQVLTLGLPLQAPSTINSVVVLETRGNLKVEPQGATARPDGSLVLTAGKAFLHNNEGAPAIRIQRHGKVQNLGYWKDAQAWVEWSVNIEQPGKYDVCAELATGEGDSQFEIGVPGKMVATTAAETGSYHKYANRRLGTISIDSAGNHQLQIKPLPGGWTPVNLRQVELRPVAQQ
;
A
#
# COMPACT_ATOMS: atom_id res chain seq x y z
N MET A 1 21.08 -28.95 76.09
CA MET A 1 19.79 -28.22 75.99
C MET A 1 20.02 -26.99 75.14
N GLN A 2 19.16 -26.80 74.14
CA GLN A 2 18.95 -25.62 73.29
C GLN A 2 20.03 -25.20 72.29
N TYR A 3 19.64 -25.34 71.01
CA TYR A 3 20.23 -24.76 69.80
C TYR A 3 20.23 -23.23 69.83
N LYS A 4 21.27 -22.61 69.25
CA LYS A 4 21.16 -21.44 68.36
C LYS A 4 22.45 -21.30 67.54
N GLN A 5 22.35 -21.63 66.26
CA GLN A 5 23.37 -21.31 65.25
C GLN A 5 23.29 -19.81 64.94
N LEU A 6 24.43 -19.12 65.00
CA LEU A 6 24.65 -17.78 64.46
C LEU A 6 25.77 -17.92 63.44
N ILE A 7 25.42 -17.93 62.15
CA ILE A 7 26.36 -17.86 61.05
C ILE A 7 26.75 -16.38 60.88
N ALA A 8 28.05 -16.12 61.01
CA ALA A 8 28.66 -14.82 60.87
C ALA A 8 28.65 -14.35 59.40
N PHE A 9 28.21 -13.10 59.21
CA PHE A 9 28.41 -12.32 58.00
C PHE A 9 29.87 -11.85 57.96
N ALA A 10 30.62 -12.24 56.93
CA ALA A 10 31.90 -11.64 56.58
C ALA A 10 31.74 -10.90 55.25
N LEU A 11 31.90 -9.57 55.31
CA LEU A 11 31.99 -8.69 54.15
C LEU A 11 33.16 -9.12 53.25
N LEU A 12 32.88 -9.37 51.98
CA LEU A 12 33.86 -9.33 50.90
C LEU A 12 33.45 -8.21 49.94
N LEU A 13 34.19 -7.10 50.05
CA LEU A 13 34.23 -6.00 49.08
C LEU A 13 34.78 -6.55 47.76
N ALA A 14 33.93 -6.63 46.73
CA ALA A 14 34.35 -6.83 45.35
C ALA A 14 34.31 -5.47 44.62
N PRO A 15 35.35 -5.10 43.84
CA PRO A 15 35.38 -3.83 43.15
C PRO A 15 34.41 -3.85 41.95
N MET A 16 33.54 -2.84 41.90
CA MET A 16 32.78 -2.49 40.70
C MET A 16 33.76 -2.12 39.58
N ALA A 17 33.89 -2.99 38.58
CA ALA A 17 34.45 -2.63 37.29
C ALA A 17 33.32 -1.99 36.43
N PRO A 18 33.49 -0.76 35.94
CA PRO A 18 32.46 -0.07 35.18
C PRO A 18 32.38 -0.63 33.75
N SER A 19 31.15 -0.95 33.32
CA SER A 19 30.54 -0.51 32.05
C SER A 19 31.49 -0.06 30.93
N LEU A 20 32.33 -0.96 30.43
CA LEU A 20 33.16 -0.75 29.22
C LEU A 20 32.94 -1.81 28.13
N LEU A 21 32.10 -2.83 28.37
CA LEU A 21 31.77 -3.88 27.39
C LEU A 21 30.49 -3.62 26.59
N TYR A 22 29.79 -2.50 26.82
CA TYR A 22 28.57 -2.13 26.08
C TYR A 22 28.80 -1.07 24.99
N ALA A 23 30.00 -0.50 24.90
CA ALA A 23 30.33 0.57 23.95
C ALA A 23 31.01 0.07 22.66
N GLU A 24 31.51 -1.17 22.61
CA GLU A 24 32.22 -1.71 21.44
C GLU A 24 31.34 -2.42 20.40
N THR A 25 30.03 -2.53 20.62
CA THR A 25 29.09 -3.11 19.62
C THR A 25 28.42 -2.09 18.70
N LEU A 26 28.64 -0.79 18.89
CA LEU A 26 28.19 0.27 17.96
C LEU A 26 29.25 0.60 16.90
N SER A 27 29.70 -0.42 16.18
CA SER A 27 30.48 -0.24 14.94
C SER A 27 30.20 -1.37 13.93
N LYS A 28 28.97 -1.86 13.88
CA LYS A 28 28.45 -2.40 12.61
C LYS A 28 27.97 -1.20 11.81
N ALA A 29 28.51 -1.03 10.60
CA ALA A 29 27.95 -0.07 9.64
C ALA A 29 26.44 -0.25 9.61
N ALA A 30 25.69 0.86 9.68
CA ALA A 30 24.24 0.81 9.55
C ALA A 30 23.90 -0.01 8.28
N PRO A 31 22.91 -0.93 8.34
CA PRO A 31 22.51 -1.67 7.16
C PRO A 31 22.19 -0.69 6.04
N SER A 32 22.49 -1.07 4.79
CA SER A 32 22.11 -0.23 3.68
C SER A 32 20.59 -0.06 3.66
N SER A 33 20.09 1.04 3.09
CA SER A 33 18.63 1.26 2.95
C SER A 33 17.93 0.04 2.31
N SER A 34 18.62 -0.64 1.39
CA SER A 34 18.14 -1.88 0.75
C SER A 34 17.97 -3.03 1.74
N ASP A 35 18.96 -3.27 2.60
CA ASP A 35 18.97 -4.42 3.54
C ASP A 35 17.89 -4.29 4.62
N ARG A 36 17.59 -3.07 5.07
CA ARG A 36 16.53 -2.85 6.07
C ARG A 36 15.11 -2.96 5.51
N MET A 37 14.94 -2.84 4.18
CA MET A 37 13.64 -2.93 3.50
C MET A 37 13.29 -4.35 3.03
N ASP A 38 14.26 -5.27 2.94
CA ASP A 38 14.06 -6.63 2.42
C ASP A 38 12.91 -7.36 3.12
N TRP A 39 12.91 -7.38 4.44
CA TRP A 39 11.86 -8.06 5.21
C TRP A 39 10.47 -7.50 4.91
N TRP A 40 10.38 -6.19 4.66
CA TRP A 40 9.12 -5.50 4.47
C TRP A 40 8.58 -5.78 3.07
N ARG A 41 9.47 -5.76 2.07
CA ARG A 41 9.15 -6.21 0.71
C ARG A 41 8.71 -7.67 0.68
N ASP A 42 9.28 -8.53 1.53
CA ASP A 42 8.90 -9.93 1.63
C ASP A 42 7.58 -10.14 2.39
N ALA A 43 7.29 -9.30 3.38
CA ALA A 43 6.16 -9.44 4.29
C ALA A 43 4.80 -9.34 3.57
N LYS A 44 4.66 -8.39 2.63
CA LYS A 44 3.45 -8.09 1.83
C LYS A 44 2.16 -7.77 2.56
N PHE A 45 1.95 -8.24 3.79
CA PHE A 45 0.68 -8.17 4.48
C PHE A 45 0.87 -7.89 5.97
N GLY A 46 0.20 -6.86 6.47
CA GLY A 46 0.27 -6.41 7.85
C GLY A 46 -1.09 -6.04 8.43
N MET A 47 -1.14 -6.00 9.77
CA MET A 47 -2.29 -5.52 10.53
C MET A 47 -2.10 -4.05 10.89
N PHE A 48 -3.10 -3.21 10.58
CA PHE A 48 -3.23 -1.91 11.23
C PHE A 48 -4.23 -2.02 12.37
N VAL A 49 -4.04 -1.27 13.45
CA VAL A 49 -4.99 -1.19 14.55
C VAL A 49 -5.22 0.27 14.91
N HIS A 50 -6.46 0.74 14.75
CA HIS A 50 -6.90 2.03 15.26
C HIS A 50 -7.72 1.81 16.52
N TRP A 51 -7.10 2.11 17.65
CA TRP A 51 -7.72 1.97 18.96
C TRP A 51 -7.40 3.14 19.87
N GLY A 52 -8.38 3.53 20.68
CA GLY A 52 -8.35 4.72 21.52
C GLY A 52 -9.68 4.94 22.20
N ILE A 53 -9.77 5.98 23.03
CA ILE A 53 -10.97 6.25 23.84
C ILE A 53 -12.22 6.59 23.02
N TYR A 54 -12.08 6.96 21.74
CA TYR A 54 -13.20 7.08 20.81
C TYR A 54 -13.99 5.76 20.64
N SER A 55 -13.37 4.61 20.91
CA SER A 55 -14.03 3.29 20.86
C SER A 55 -15.08 3.11 21.96
N VAL A 56 -15.00 3.85 23.08
CA VAL A 56 -15.94 3.76 24.21
C VAL A 56 -17.38 4.07 23.78
N THR A 57 -17.56 5.02 22.86
CA THR A 57 -18.89 5.37 22.35
C THR A 57 -19.15 4.81 20.96
N GLY A 58 -18.11 4.30 20.29
CA GLY A 58 -18.21 3.81 18.91
C GLY A 58 -18.56 4.91 17.92
N GLY A 59 -18.04 6.13 18.11
CA GLY A 59 -18.30 7.28 17.24
C GLY A 59 -19.65 7.97 17.45
N GLU A 60 -20.33 7.71 18.56
CA GLU A 60 -21.55 8.41 18.95
C GLU A 60 -21.27 9.52 19.97
N TYR A 61 -22.02 10.62 19.87
CA TYR A 61 -21.94 11.75 20.79
C TYR A 61 -23.34 12.29 21.08
N LYS A 62 -23.71 12.36 22.37
CA LYS A 62 -25.04 12.81 22.84
C LYS A 62 -26.21 12.07 22.14
N GLY A 63 -26.06 10.76 21.95
CA GLY A 63 -27.03 9.89 21.29
C GLY A 63 -27.10 10.05 19.77
N GLN A 64 -26.21 10.84 19.16
CA GLN A 64 -26.15 11.06 17.72
C GLN A 64 -24.97 10.32 17.10
N LYS A 65 -25.22 9.68 15.95
CA LYS A 65 -24.20 9.07 15.12
C LYS A 65 -23.45 10.17 14.37
N LEU A 66 -22.13 10.23 14.53
CA LEU A 66 -21.32 11.23 13.84
C LEU A 66 -20.95 10.78 12.42
N PRO A 67 -20.80 11.73 11.48
CA PRO A 67 -20.23 11.44 10.17
C PRO A 67 -18.74 11.10 10.29
N ASN A 68 -18.15 10.54 9.23
CA ASN A 68 -16.75 10.11 9.18
C ASN A 68 -16.46 8.87 10.05
N SER A 69 -15.21 8.44 10.08
CA SER A 69 -14.69 7.36 10.91
C SER A 69 -14.64 7.80 12.39
N ALA A 70 -14.79 6.83 13.31
CA ALA A 70 -15.06 7.10 14.72
C ALA A 70 -13.92 7.84 15.45
N GLU A 71 -12.67 7.64 15.04
CA GLU A 71 -11.49 8.34 15.57
C GLU A 71 -11.52 9.85 15.30
N TRP A 72 -12.37 10.32 14.39
CA TRP A 72 -12.64 11.75 14.15
C TRP A 72 -13.79 12.30 15.00
N MET A 73 -14.38 11.54 15.91
CA MET A 73 -15.59 11.94 16.63
C MET A 73 -15.42 13.25 17.41
N MET A 74 -14.24 13.51 17.97
CA MET A 74 -13.96 14.75 18.70
C MET A 74 -14.10 15.98 17.77
N ALA A 75 -13.48 15.91 16.58
CA ALA A 75 -13.53 16.98 15.59
C ALA A 75 -14.91 17.12 14.93
N ARG A 76 -15.55 16.01 14.57
CA ARG A 76 -16.85 16.01 13.86
C ARG A 76 -18.02 16.36 14.77
N GLY A 77 -17.96 15.93 16.03
CA GLY A 77 -18.90 16.33 17.07
C GLY A 77 -18.61 17.72 17.65
N LYS A 78 -17.47 18.34 17.28
CA LYS A 78 -16.95 19.57 17.89
C LYS A 78 -16.96 19.49 19.42
N ILE A 79 -16.52 18.33 19.93
CA ILE A 79 -16.58 17.98 21.35
C ILE A 79 -15.49 18.81 22.07
N PRO A 80 -15.83 19.63 23.08
CA PRO A 80 -14.83 20.34 23.87
C PRO A 80 -13.87 19.35 24.55
N VAL A 81 -12.61 19.75 24.73
CA VAL A 81 -11.55 18.92 25.33
C VAL A 81 -12.01 18.37 26.69
N ALA A 82 -12.47 19.26 27.58
CA ALA A 82 -12.92 18.89 28.93
C ALA A 82 -14.13 17.93 28.95
N GLU A 83 -14.90 17.83 27.86
CA GLU A 83 -15.97 16.85 27.71
C GLU A 83 -15.44 15.53 27.14
N TYR A 84 -14.54 15.59 26.16
CA TYR A 84 -13.95 14.42 25.52
C TYR A 84 -13.06 13.60 26.45
N GLU A 85 -12.24 14.26 27.27
CA GLU A 85 -11.32 13.61 28.22
C GLU A 85 -12.04 12.67 29.20
N ARG A 86 -13.32 12.95 29.50
CA ARG A 86 -14.14 12.11 30.39
C ARG A 86 -14.38 10.70 29.85
N TYR A 87 -14.17 10.48 28.54
CA TYR A 87 -14.24 9.13 27.98
C TYR A 87 -13.11 8.23 28.47
N ALA A 88 -11.95 8.78 28.87
CA ALA A 88 -10.85 8.00 29.45
C ALA A 88 -11.29 7.27 30.73
N GLY A 89 -12.08 7.92 31.60
CA GLY A 89 -12.63 7.31 32.81
C GLY A 89 -13.63 6.16 32.57
N ARG A 90 -14.00 5.89 31.31
CA ARG A 90 -14.88 4.79 30.89
C ARG A 90 -14.13 3.73 30.06
N PHE A 91 -12.89 3.97 29.68
CA PHE A 91 -12.10 3.05 28.88
C PHE A 91 -11.50 1.99 29.80
N ASN A 92 -12.07 0.79 29.81
CA ASN A 92 -11.61 -0.32 30.63
C ASN A 92 -11.71 -1.65 29.87
N PRO A 93 -10.81 -1.92 28.92
CA PRO A 93 -10.87 -3.08 28.05
C PRO A 93 -10.46 -4.38 28.75
N THR A 94 -11.26 -4.85 29.69
CA THR A 94 -10.96 -6.05 30.50
C THR A 94 -10.86 -7.34 29.68
N SER A 95 -11.38 -7.35 28.45
CA SER A 95 -11.28 -8.51 27.54
C SER A 95 -10.05 -8.44 26.63
N PHE A 96 -9.21 -7.41 26.75
CA PHE A 96 -7.98 -7.30 25.97
C PHE A 96 -6.92 -8.30 26.44
N ASP A 97 -6.46 -9.10 25.48
CA ASP A 97 -5.36 -10.05 25.60
C ASP A 97 -4.43 -9.84 24.39
N ALA A 98 -3.21 -9.37 24.66
CA ALA A 98 -2.23 -9.08 23.62
C ALA A 98 -1.77 -10.36 22.88
N ASP A 99 -1.62 -11.49 23.57
CA ASP A 99 -1.19 -12.73 22.94
C ASP A 99 -2.27 -13.28 22.01
N ALA A 100 -3.54 -13.27 22.44
CA ALA A 100 -4.65 -13.68 21.61
C ALA A 100 -4.81 -12.76 20.37
N PHE A 101 -4.64 -11.45 20.57
CA PHE A 101 -4.74 -10.47 19.49
C PHE A 101 -3.65 -10.64 18.43
N VAL A 102 -2.38 -10.77 18.86
CA VAL A 102 -1.25 -11.02 17.94
C VAL A 102 -1.36 -12.39 17.28
N LYS A 103 -1.88 -13.39 17.99
CA LYS A 103 -2.13 -14.73 17.41
C LYS A 103 -3.13 -14.64 16.26
N LEU A 104 -4.22 -13.89 16.42
CA LEU A 104 -5.19 -13.69 15.34
C LEU A 104 -4.54 -13.05 14.10
N ALA A 105 -3.68 -12.04 14.28
CA ALA A 105 -2.94 -11.43 13.18
C ALA A 105 -2.02 -12.45 12.48
N LYS A 106 -1.30 -13.27 13.27
CA LYS A 106 -0.41 -14.31 12.76
C LYS A 106 -1.17 -15.39 12.01
N ASP A 107 -2.29 -15.86 12.55
CA ASP A 107 -3.16 -16.89 11.94
C ASP A 107 -3.78 -16.38 10.63
N ALA A 108 -4.08 -15.08 10.54
CA ALA A 108 -4.51 -14.42 9.31
C ALA A 108 -3.39 -14.29 8.24
N GLY A 109 -2.16 -14.66 8.58
CA GLY A 109 -1.00 -14.56 7.68
C GLY A 109 -0.33 -13.19 7.65
N MET A 110 -0.60 -12.30 8.61
CA MET A 110 0.11 -11.02 8.67
C MET A 110 1.52 -11.21 9.23
N LYS A 111 2.47 -10.39 8.78
CA LYS A 111 3.90 -10.46 9.20
C LYS A 111 4.33 -9.28 10.06
N TYR A 112 3.52 -8.23 10.11
CA TYR A 112 3.76 -7.06 10.94
C TYR A 112 2.44 -6.47 11.45
N LEU A 113 2.52 -5.73 12.55
CA LEU A 113 1.40 -5.07 13.20
C LEU A 113 1.80 -3.63 13.52
N VAL A 114 0.99 -2.67 13.08
CA VAL A 114 1.13 -1.24 13.37
C VAL A 114 -0.10 -0.79 14.15
N ILE A 115 0.09 -0.15 15.31
CA ILE A 115 -1.01 0.31 16.16
C ILE A 115 -0.88 1.79 16.52
N THR A 116 -2.01 2.49 16.63
CA THR A 116 -2.07 3.89 17.07
C THR A 116 -1.56 4.05 18.51
N ALA A 117 -0.27 4.39 18.66
CA ALA A 117 0.29 4.78 19.96
C ALA A 117 -0.31 6.11 20.43
N LYS A 118 -0.56 7.03 19.50
CA LYS A 118 -1.34 8.25 19.72
C LYS A 118 -2.05 8.66 18.43
N HIS A 119 -3.36 8.89 18.51
CA HIS A 119 -4.15 9.45 17.40
C HIS A 119 -4.32 10.98 17.55
N HIS A 120 -5.09 11.60 16.67
CA HIS A 120 -5.34 13.04 16.65
C HIS A 120 -6.02 13.58 17.92
N ASP A 121 -6.75 12.76 18.67
CA ASP A 121 -7.39 13.19 19.91
C ASP A 121 -6.39 13.44 21.06
N GLY A 122 -5.13 13.06 20.85
CA GLY A 122 -4.03 13.30 21.77
C GLY A 122 -3.97 12.31 22.93
N PHE A 123 -4.79 11.26 22.93
CA PHE A 123 -4.72 10.22 23.96
C PHE A 123 -3.59 9.24 23.68
N SER A 124 -2.70 9.04 24.65
CA SER A 124 -1.56 8.15 24.53
C SER A 124 -1.94 6.75 24.99
N MET A 125 -1.84 5.77 24.10
CA MET A 125 -2.24 4.37 24.33
C MET A 125 -1.15 3.53 25.03
N PHE A 126 -0.21 4.21 25.69
CA PHE A 126 0.95 3.66 26.42
C PHE A 126 1.21 4.49 27.68
N ASP A 127 2.12 4.05 28.55
CA ASP A 127 2.49 4.77 29.77
C ASP A 127 3.41 5.97 29.46
N SER A 128 2.81 7.11 29.09
CA SER A 128 3.56 8.28 28.62
C SER A 128 4.10 9.12 29.77
N ASP A 129 5.42 9.31 29.83
CA ASP A 129 6.05 10.19 30.83
C ASP A 129 5.77 11.69 30.61
N SER A 130 5.41 12.12 29.40
CA SER A 130 5.27 13.55 29.09
C SER A 130 3.86 14.10 29.34
N ASN A 131 2.86 13.25 29.61
CA ASN A 131 1.50 13.69 29.94
C ASN A 131 0.66 12.61 30.63
N ASP A 132 -0.23 13.06 31.51
CA ASP A 132 -1.16 12.24 32.30
C ASP A 132 -2.37 11.70 31.51
N PHE A 133 -2.62 12.24 30.31
CA PHE A 133 -3.74 11.82 29.45
C PHE A 133 -3.38 10.60 28.60
N ASN A 134 -3.13 9.51 29.32
CA ASN A 134 -2.65 8.25 28.78
C ASN A 134 -3.45 7.06 29.35
N VAL A 135 -3.25 5.87 28.77
CA VAL A 135 -4.02 4.67 29.14
C VAL A 135 -3.78 4.19 30.57
N VAL A 136 -2.61 4.44 31.13
CA VAL A 136 -2.25 3.98 32.47
C VAL A 136 -2.82 4.92 33.53
N ASP A 137 -2.58 6.23 33.39
CA ASP A 137 -2.94 7.22 34.40
C ASP A 137 -4.40 7.67 34.35
N SER A 138 -4.97 7.79 33.15
CA SER A 138 -6.30 8.41 32.95
C SER A 138 -7.46 7.41 32.86
N THR A 139 -7.20 6.11 33.01
CA THR A 139 -8.23 5.08 32.83
C THR A 139 -8.27 4.07 33.97
N PRO A 140 -9.41 3.38 34.18
CA PRO A 140 -9.48 2.25 35.10
C PRO A 140 -8.65 1.02 34.67
N PHE A 141 -8.12 1.00 33.44
CA PHE A 141 -7.41 -0.16 32.90
C PHE A 141 -5.99 -0.33 33.46
N GLN A 142 -5.26 0.78 33.62
CA GLN A 142 -3.95 0.86 34.28
C GLN A 142 -2.87 -0.10 33.75
N ARG A 143 -3.01 -0.58 32.52
CA ARG A 143 -2.08 -1.48 31.83
C ARG A 143 -1.55 -0.82 30.57
N ASP A 144 -0.26 -1.01 30.30
CA ASP A 144 0.38 -0.51 29.09
C ASP A 144 0.16 -1.46 27.90
N ILE A 145 -0.83 -1.10 27.08
CA ILE A 145 -1.24 -1.86 25.89
C ILE A 145 -0.09 -1.98 24.87
N MET A 146 0.68 -0.91 24.66
CA MET A 146 1.77 -0.93 23.68
C MET A 146 2.90 -1.85 24.11
N LYS A 147 3.21 -1.88 25.41
CA LYS A 147 4.22 -2.79 25.96
C LYS A 147 3.79 -4.24 25.83
N GLU A 148 2.54 -4.55 26.20
CA GLU A 148 1.99 -5.91 26.08
C GLU A 148 1.98 -6.40 24.62
N LEU A 149 1.55 -5.58 23.66
CA LEU A 149 1.56 -5.94 22.24
C LEU A 149 2.98 -6.09 21.68
N SER A 150 3.92 -5.25 22.08
CA SER A 150 5.31 -5.40 21.65
C SER A 150 5.89 -6.74 22.08
N VAL A 151 5.67 -7.13 23.35
CA VAL A 151 6.13 -8.42 23.88
C VAL A 151 5.46 -9.58 23.16
N ALA A 152 4.13 -9.54 22.98
CA ALA A 152 3.40 -10.57 22.25
C ALA A 152 3.87 -10.71 20.79
N CYS A 153 4.11 -9.59 20.10
CA CYS A 153 4.65 -9.57 18.74
C CYS A 153 6.02 -10.24 18.66
N GLN A 154 6.93 -9.89 19.57
CA GLN A 154 8.27 -10.51 19.65
C GLN A 154 8.18 -12.03 19.89
N ASN A 155 7.34 -12.46 20.84
CA ASN A 155 7.15 -13.86 21.17
C ASN A 155 6.58 -14.67 19.99
N GLN A 156 5.76 -14.05 19.16
CA GLN A 156 5.06 -14.73 18.08
C GLN A 156 5.69 -14.55 16.70
N GLY A 157 6.78 -13.76 16.60
CA GLY A 157 7.51 -13.51 15.35
C GLY A 157 6.81 -12.53 14.42
N ILE A 158 5.99 -11.62 14.97
CA ILE A 158 5.37 -10.51 14.25
C ILE A 158 6.21 -9.26 14.46
N ARG A 159 6.52 -8.54 13.38
CA ARG A 159 7.25 -7.27 13.48
C ARG A 159 6.31 -6.17 13.97
N PHE A 160 6.69 -5.53 15.07
CA PHE A 160 5.84 -4.53 15.72
C PHE A 160 6.18 -3.12 15.27
N GLY A 161 5.17 -2.25 15.16
CA GLY A 161 5.33 -0.87 14.76
C GLY A 161 4.28 0.04 15.41
N PHE A 162 4.59 1.33 15.42
CA PHE A 162 3.72 2.36 15.96
C PHE A 162 3.22 3.26 14.86
N TYR A 163 1.95 3.60 14.92
CA TYR A 163 1.42 4.81 14.33
C TYR A 163 1.51 5.95 15.33
N TYR A 164 1.83 7.15 14.85
CA TYR A 164 1.86 8.35 15.68
C TYR A 164 1.40 9.58 14.91
N SER A 165 0.41 10.30 15.46
CA SER A 165 0.00 11.61 14.93
C SER A 165 0.91 12.73 15.44
N GLN A 166 1.94 13.05 14.66
CA GLN A 166 3.10 13.83 15.10
C GLN A 166 2.83 15.31 15.31
N ALA A 167 2.01 15.93 14.46
CA ALA A 167 1.78 17.38 14.46
C ALA A 167 0.35 17.75 14.88
N GLN A 168 -0.56 16.78 14.80
CA GLN A 168 -1.97 16.94 15.10
C GLN A 168 -2.29 16.34 16.46
N ASP A 169 -2.77 17.19 17.35
CA ASP A 169 -3.21 16.85 18.69
C ASP A 169 -4.33 17.83 19.07
N TRP A 170 -5.55 17.33 19.19
CA TRP A 170 -6.73 18.15 19.43
C TRP A 170 -6.88 18.55 20.90
N ARG A 171 -6.08 17.96 21.79
CA ARG A 171 -6.04 18.31 23.21
C ARG A 171 -4.96 19.35 23.50
N HIS A 172 -3.75 19.15 23.00
CA HIS A 172 -2.62 20.00 23.34
C HIS A 172 -2.78 21.43 22.79
N PRO A 173 -2.48 22.50 23.56
CA PRO A 173 -2.69 23.87 23.08
C PRO A 173 -1.89 24.26 21.83
N GLY A 174 -0.73 23.62 21.60
CA GLY A 174 0.10 23.76 20.40
C GLY A 174 -0.22 22.78 19.27
N GLY A 175 -1.09 21.79 19.49
CA GLY A 175 -1.44 20.80 18.47
C GLY A 175 -2.35 21.38 17.39
N PHE A 176 -2.18 20.90 16.15
CA PHE A 176 -3.00 21.34 15.03
C PHE A 176 -4.39 20.69 15.02
N GLY A 177 -5.34 21.30 14.32
CA GLY A 177 -6.62 20.68 13.94
C GLY A 177 -7.83 21.02 14.83
N ASN A 178 -7.63 21.44 16.09
CA ASN A 178 -8.75 21.87 16.93
C ASN A 178 -9.08 23.36 16.73
N GLY A 179 -10.06 23.67 15.89
CA GLY A 179 -10.56 25.03 15.70
C GLY A 179 -11.85 25.35 16.48
N TRP A 180 -12.47 24.35 17.09
CA TRP A 180 -13.82 24.44 17.64
C TRP A 180 -13.83 24.77 19.14
N ASP A 181 -12.86 24.25 19.90
CA ASP A 181 -12.77 24.53 21.33
C ASP A 181 -12.11 25.88 21.56
N LYS A 182 -12.92 26.85 21.98
CA LYS A 182 -12.49 28.24 22.22
C LYS A 182 -11.86 28.44 23.60
N SER A 183 -11.89 27.43 24.47
CA SER A 183 -11.26 27.51 25.79
C SER A 183 -9.74 27.32 25.73
N ILE A 184 -9.21 26.76 24.64
CA ILE A 184 -7.78 26.48 24.48
C ILE A 184 -7.01 27.79 24.28
N ARG A 185 -6.12 28.09 25.23
CA ARG A 185 -5.14 29.16 25.09
C ARG A 185 -3.95 28.67 24.25
N ARG A 186 -3.94 29.06 22.97
CA ARG A 186 -2.96 28.57 21.98
C ARG A 186 -1.51 28.93 22.30
N VAL A 187 -0.62 27.97 22.06
CA VAL A 187 0.83 28.11 22.00
C VAL A 187 1.33 27.68 20.61
N SER A 188 2.63 27.79 20.33
CA SER A 188 3.17 27.36 19.03
C SER A 188 3.12 25.83 18.87
N ASN A 189 3.18 25.37 17.63
CA ASN A 189 3.31 23.93 17.36
C ASN A 189 4.66 23.38 17.82
N ASP A 190 5.72 24.18 17.77
CA ASP A 190 7.04 23.79 18.29
C ASP A 190 6.98 23.49 19.79
N THR A 191 6.21 24.26 20.57
CA THR A 191 5.98 23.96 21.99
C THR A 191 5.34 22.59 22.18
N TYR A 192 4.33 22.24 21.38
CA TYR A 192 3.74 20.90 21.42
C TYR A 192 4.73 19.79 21.03
N VAL A 193 5.53 20.03 19.99
CA VAL A 193 6.52 19.06 19.53
C VAL A 193 7.57 18.82 20.63
N ASP A 194 8.04 19.88 21.28
CA ASP A 194 9.07 19.79 22.33
C ASP A 194 8.53 19.20 23.64
N GLU A 195 7.33 19.60 24.06
CA GLU A 195 6.76 19.19 25.35
C GLU A 195 6.14 17.78 25.31
N LYS A 196 5.65 17.32 24.14
CA LYS A 196 4.94 16.05 24.02
C LYS A 196 5.43 15.15 22.90
N ALA A 197 5.48 15.61 21.65
CA ALA A 197 5.73 14.70 20.53
C ALA A 197 7.14 14.07 20.56
N VAL A 198 8.17 14.88 20.78
CA VAL A 198 9.57 14.43 20.91
C VAL A 198 9.78 13.47 22.09
N PRO A 199 9.35 13.79 23.32
CA PRO A 199 9.55 12.86 24.43
C PRO A 199 8.79 11.54 24.24
N GLU A 200 7.54 11.56 23.75
CA GLU A 200 6.78 10.33 23.48
C GLU A 200 7.42 9.47 22.38
N VAL A 201 7.81 10.05 21.24
CA VAL A 201 8.48 9.32 20.15
C VAL A 201 9.80 8.72 20.64
N ARG A 202 10.56 9.47 21.45
CA ARG A 202 11.81 8.97 22.06
C ARG A 202 11.52 7.76 22.96
N GLN A 203 10.51 7.86 23.83
CA GLN A 203 10.12 6.78 24.73
C GLN A 203 9.71 5.52 23.95
N LEU A 204 8.82 5.68 22.96
CA LEU A 204 8.37 4.59 22.08
C LEU A 204 9.54 3.87 21.38
N LEU A 205 10.57 4.61 20.96
CA LEU A 205 11.75 4.06 20.28
C LEU A 205 12.84 3.53 21.23
N THR A 206 12.71 3.70 22.54
CA THR A 206 13.75 3.29 23.51
C THR A 206 13.29 2.26 24.54
N GLU A 207 11.99 2.21 24.86
CA GLU A 207 11.47 1.42 25.99
C GLU A 207 10.58 0.25 25.57
N TYR A 208 10.18 0.18 24.30
CA TYR A 208 9.23 -0.81 23.79
C TYR A 208 9.89 -1.91 22.95
N GLY A 209 11.22 -2.07 23.03
CA GLY A 209 11.96 -3.10 22.29
C GLY A 209 12.15 -2.75 20.81
N PRO A 210 12.46 -3.74 19.94
CA PRO A 210 12.70 -3.49 18.52
C PRO A 210 11.43 -3.01 17.81
N ILE A 211 11.49 -1.81 17.22
CA ILE A 211 10.39 -1.21 16.47
C ILE A 211 10.71 -1.33 14.98
N ALA A 212 9.89 -2.07 14.25
CA ALA A 212 10.08 -2.31 12.83
C ALA A 212 9.58 -1.14 11.96
N ILE A 213 8.44 -0.54 12.33
CA ILE A 213 7.81 0.55 11.57
C ILE A 213 7.45 1.70 12.51
N PHE A 214 7.80 2.92 12.13
CA PHE A 214 7.23 4.14 12.71
C PHE A 214 6.43 4.90 11.65
N TRP A 215 5.12 4.80 11.75
CA TRP A 215 4.14 5.25 10.77
C TRP A 215 3.59 6.62 11.18
N TRP A 216 3.98 7.66 10.46
CA TRP A 216 3.55 9.05 10.69
C TRP A 216 2.22 9.35 10.03
N ASP A 217 1.41 10.25 10.59
CA ASP A 217 0.12 10.59 10.00
C ASP A 217 -0.18 12.05 9.82
N THR A 218 -0.96 12.33 8.78
CA THR A 218 -1.28 13.65 8.24
C THR A 218 0.02 14.43 7.98
N PRO A 219 0.58 14.40 6.76
CA PRO A 219 1.77 15.20 6.43
C PRO A 219 1.39 16.68 6.58
N ARG A 220 1.67 17.22 7.76
CA ARG A 220 1.40 18.59 8.15
C ARG A 220 2.73 19.30 8.19
N ARG A 221 2.82 20.43 7.49
CA ARG A 221 3.97 21.31 7.59
C ARG A 221 4.27 21.69 9.04
N MET A 222 5.42 21.26 9.51
CA MET A 222 6.05 21.71 10.76
C MET A 222 7.18 22.71 10.45
N THR A 223 7.71 23.37 11.47
CA THR A 223 8.98 24.08 11.31
C THR A 223 10.10 23.10 11.00
N ARG A 224 11.18 23.58 10.39
CA ARG A 224 12.34 22.74 10.07
C ARG A 224 12.94 22.12 11.34
N GLU A 225 12.99 22.87 12.42
CA GLU A 225 13.49 22.40 13.71
C GLU A 225 12.63 21.27 14.29
N SER A 226 11.31 21.44 14.33
CA SER A 226 10.38 20.40 14.81
C SER A 226 10.44 19.13 13.95
N PHE A 227 10.53 19.30 12.63
CA PHE A 227 10.74 18.19 11.70
C PHE A 227 12.07 17.46 12.00
N ASP A 228 13.18 18.18 12.09
CA ASP A 228 14.51 17.60 12.30
C ASP A 228 14.59 16.88 13.65
N LYS A 229 13.97 17.43 14.72
CA LYS A 229 13.87 16.78 16.03
C LYS A 229 13.19 15.42 15.92
N LEU A 230 12.00 15.34 15.34
CA LEU A 230 11.26 14.09 15.19
C LEU A 230 11.95 13.11 14.24
N HIS A 231 12.44 13.59 13.10
CA HIS A 231 13.15 12.74 12.13
C HIS A 231 14.40 12.12 12.74
N SER A 232 15.20 12.89 13.49
CA SER A 232 16.44 12.41 14.11
C SER A 232 16.22 11.27 15.12
N LEU A 233 15.04 11.21 15.77
CA LEU A 233 14.72 10.14 16.71
C LEU A 233 14.62 8.78 16.03
N THR A 234 14.26 8.71 14.75
CA THR A 234 14.24 7.45 14.00
C THR A 234 15.63 6.79 13.95
N GLY A 235 16.70 7.59 14.08
CA GLY A 235 18.07 7.09 14.19
C GLY A 235 18.40 6.34 15.49
N LEU A 236 17.53 6.42 16.50
CA LEU A 236 17.66 5.60 17.73
C LEU A 236 17.47 4.10 17.43
N GLN A 237 16.76 3.77 16.35
CA GLN A 237 16.59 2.40 15.87
C GLN A 237 16.89 2.34 14.36
N PRO A 238 18.13 2.03 13.94
CA PRO A 238 18.55 2.13 12.54
C PRO A 238 17.82 1.18 11.58
N ASN A 239 17.15 0.15 12.12
CA ASN A 239 16.34 -0.81 11.35
C ASN A 239 14.85 -0.41 11.24
N THR A 240 14.41 0.64 11.94
CA THR A 240 13.05 1.14 11.83
C THR A 240 12.87 1.82 10.48
N ILE A 241 11.77 1.48 9.80
CA ILE A 241 11.36 2.11 8.54
C ILE A 241 10.21 3.08 8.80
N THR A 242 10.08 4.09 7.94
CA THR A 242 9.07 5.14 8.05
C THR A 242 8.33 5.33 6.74
N ASN A 243 7.07 5.75 6.82
CA ASN A 243 6.31 6.17 5.65
C ASN A 243 6.60 7.63 5.27
N ASP A 244 6.07 8.05 4.12
CA ASP A 244 6.22 9.38 3.51
C ASP A 244 5.37 10.50 4.16
N ARG A 245 5.00 10.37 5.44
CA ARG A 245 3.99 11.25 6.08
C ARG A 245 4.47 12.09 7.25
N LEU A 246 5.77 12.11 7.56
CA LEU A 246 6.32 12.94 8.64
C LEU A 246 6.10 14.44 8.39
N GLY A 247 6.24 14.89 7.14
CA GLY A 247 5.99 16.26 6.70
C GLY A 247 5.73 16.32 5.19
N ASP A 248 5.34 17.49 4.67
CA ASP A 248 4.82 17.66 3.31
C ASP A 248 5.74 17.11 2.19
N ASP A 249 7.06 17.29 2.31
CA ASP A 249 8.06 16.88 1.32
C ASP A 249 8.95 15.72 1.79
N TYR A 250 8.54 14.99 2.84
CA TYR A 250 9.31 13.86 3.36
C TYR A 250 9.05 12.59 2.55
N PRO A 251 10.06 12.01 1.87
CA PRO A 251 9.84 10.85 1.01
C PRO A 251 9.60 9.55 1.77
N GLY A 252 10.01 9.47 3.04
CA GLY A 252 10.01 8.21 3.81
C GLY A 252 10.89 7.13 3.19
N ASP A 253 10.74 5.91 3.71
CA ASP A 253 11.28 4.68 3.13
C ASP A 253 10.33 4.06 2.11
N TYR A 254 9.03 4.34 2.24
CA TYR A 254 7.99 3.85 1.35
C TYR A 254 6.82 4.83 1.23
N LYS A 255 6.13 4.73 0.10
CA LYS A 255 4.99 5.57 -0.27
C LYS A 255 3.67 5.03 0.30
N THR A 256 2.80 5.91 0.80
CA THR A 256 1.50 5.52 1.38
C THR A 256 0.31 5.84 0.47
N PHE A 257 -0.52 4.84 0.19
CA PHE A 257 -1.83 5.00 -0.43
C PHE A 257 -2.95 4.65 0.57
N GLU A 258 -3.86 5.58 0.79
CA GLU A 258 -4.90 5.41 1.79
C GLU A 258 -6.25 5.10 1.14
N ARG A 259 -6.88 3.99 1.53
CA ARG A 259 -8.21 3.52 1.08
C ARG A 259 -8.35 3.27 -0.43
N HIS A 260 -7.30 3.48 -1.20
CA HIS A 260 -7.30 3.38 -2.66
C HIS A 260 -6.13 2.51 -3.12
N ILE A 261 -6.45 1.45 -3.84
CA ILE A 261 -5.43 0.63 -4.52
C ILE A 261 -5.13 1.31 -5.86
N PRO A 262 -3.88 1.70 -6.14
CA PRO A 262 -3.49 2.24 -7.43
C PRO A 262 -3.94 1.30 -8.56
N LYS A 263 -4.49 1.85 -9.63
CA LYS A 263 -4.94 1.04 -10.77
C LYS A 263 -3.76 0.27 -11.40
N ASP A 264 -2.65 0.98 -11.59
CA ASP A 264 -1.39 0.49 -12.15
C ASP A 264 -0.31 0.51 -11.05
N ALA A 265 0.81 -0.19 -11.27
CA ALA A 265 1.93 -0.12 -10.33
C ALA A 265 2.47 1.33 -10.29
N PRO A 266 2.58 1.94 -9.10
CA PRO A 266 3.07 3.30 -8.98
C PRO A 266 4.57 3.36 -9.34
N GLY A 267 5.06 4.56 -9.67
CA GLY A 267 6.49 4.76 -9.95
C GLY A 267 7.40 4.63 -8.73
N ALA A 268 6.84 4.63 -7.52
CA ALA A 268 7.57 4.38 -6.28
C ALA A 268 7.98 2.90 -6.18
N ALA A 269 9.24 2.64 -5.84
CA ALA A 269 9.76 1.27 -5.72
C ALA A 269 9.11 0.50 -4.56
N ASP A 270 8.94 1.17 -3.42
CA ASP A 270 8.33 0.62 -2.20
C ASP A 270 7.08 1.44 -1.84
N TRP A 271 5.94 0.75 -1.69
CA TRP A 271 4.67 1.39 -1.39
C TRP A 271 3.67 0.47 -0.68
N GLU A 272 2.81 1.08 0.13
CA GLU A 272 1.82 0.41 0.95
C GLU A 272 0.43 0.97 0.70
N VAL A 273 -0.58 0.10 0.66
CA VAL A 273 -1.98 0.51 0.79
C VAL A 273 -2.44 0.22 2.21
N CYS A 274 -2.85 1.25 2.93
CA CYS A 274 -3.58 1.09 4.18
C CYS A 274 -5.09 1.18 3.94
N MET A 275 -5.88 0.28 4.54
CA MET A 275 -7.33 0.25 4.34
C MET A 275 -8.08 -0.33 5.54
N PRO A 276 -9.20 0.29 5.98
CA PRO A 276 -10.10 -0.32 6.97
C PRO A 276 -10.77 -1.58 6.44
N ILE A 277 -10.94 -2.57 7.31
CA ILE A 277 -11.70 -3.78 7.00
C ILE A 277 -13.19 -3.46 6.75
N SER A 278 -13.72 -2.43 7.41
CA SER A 278 -15.04 -1.84 7.18
C SER A 278 -14.93 -0.39 6.67
N GLY A 279 -15.92 0.48 6.90
CA GLY A 279 -15.88 1.88 6.50
C GLY A 279 -15.05 2.79 7.43
N SER A 280 -14.92 2.43 8.70
CA SER A 280 -14.24 3.22 9.74
C SER A 280 -12.85 2.69 10.09
N TRP A 281 -11.89 3.59 10.40
CA TRP A 281 -10.60 3.17 10.95
C TRP A 281 -10.76 2.75 12.42
N GLY A 282 -11.24 3.65 13.28
CA GLY A 282 -11.60 3.33 14.66
C GLY A 282 -12.95 2.63 14.77
N TYR A 283 -13.21 1.95 15.89
CA TYR A 283 -14.47 1.22 16.11
C TYR A 283 -15.66 2.18 16.01
N LYS A 284 -16.56 1.90 15.06
CA LYS A 284 -17.79 2.67 14.85
C LYS A 284 -18.99 1.76 15.03
N ARG A 285 -19.79 2.00 16.07
CA ARG A 285 -20.96 1.17 16.45
C ARG A 285 -21.96 1.01 15.32
N SER A 286 -22.13 2.05 14.50
CA SER A 286 -23.07 2.03 13.37
C SER A 286 -22.47 1.49 12.06
N ASP A 287 -21.19 1.16 12.04
CA ASP A 287 -20.53 0.63 10.86
C ASP A 287 -20.76 -0.88 10.77
N THR A 288 -21.45 -1.28 9.71
CA THR A 288 -21.79 -2.68 9.42
C THR A 288 -21.30 -3.10 8.04
N ASP A 289 -20.60 -2.22 7.34
CA ASP A 289 -20.17 -2.41 5.95
C ASP A 289 -18.77 -3.04 5.91
N PHE A 290 -18.68 -4.26 6.43
CA PHE A 290 -17.46 -5.07 6.39
C PHE A 290 -17.22 -5.58 4.97
N LYS A 291 -16.02 -5.37 4.45
CA LYS A 291 -15.59 -5.97 3.18
C LYS A 291 -15.66 -7.49 3.31
N SER A 292 -16.13 -8.16 2.26
CA SER A 292 -16.13 -9.62 2.21
C SER A 292 -14.70 -10.16 2.13
N ALA A 293 -14.48 -11.42 2.54
CA ALA A 293 -13.19 -12.08 2.33
C ALA A 293 -12.80 -12.12 0.86
N THR A 294 -13.77 -12.26 -0.06
CA THR A 294 -13.52 -12.14 -1.51
C THR A 294 -12.82 -10.84 -1.85
N THR A 295 -13.33 -9.70 -1.37
CA THR A 295 -12.71 -8.40 -1.61
C THR A 295 -11.33 -8.32 -0.97
N LEU A 296 -11.18 -8.75 0.28
CA LEU A 296 -9.92 -8.61 1.02
C LEU A 296 -8.79 -9.47 0.45
N ILE A 297 -9.08 -10.73 0.09
CA ILE A 297 -8.11 -11.66 -0.52
C ILE A 297 -7.74 -11.18 -1.93
N ARG A 298 -8.71 -10.73 -2.73
CA ARG A 298 -8.42 -10.20 -4.07
C ARG A 298 -7.64 -8.89 -4.02
N ASN A 299 -7.89 -8.03 -3.03
CA ASN A 299 -7.10 -6.82 -2.80
C ASN A 299 -5.64 -7.17 -2.47
N LEU A 300 -5.41 -8.15 -1.60
CA LEU A 300 -4.05 -8.60 -1.25
C LEU A 300 -3.29 -9.07 -2.50
N ALA A 301 -3.90 -9.92 -3.33
CA ALA A 301 -3.29 -10.38 -4.57
C ALA A 301 -3.10 -9.25 -5.61
N ASP A 302 -4.06 -8.32 -5.74
CA ASP A 302 -3.94 -7.15 -6.63
C ASP A 302 -2.78 -6.24 -6.23
N ILE A 303 -2.66 -5.92 -4.94
CA ILE A 303 -1.58 -5.09 -4.40
C ILE A 303 -0.22 -5.79 -4.60
N ALA A 304 -0.11 -7.07 -4.22
CA ALA A 304 1.12 -7.85 -4.39
C ALA A 304 1.53 -7.96 -5.87
N SER A 305 0.56 -8.12 -6.78
CA SER A 305 0.82 -8.18 -8.24
C SER A 305 1.40 -6.88 -8.82
N LYS A 306 1.26 -5.77 -8.09
CA LYS A 306 1.82 -4.46 -8.43
C LYS A 306 3.07 -4.14 -7.60
N GLY A 307 3.53 -5.08 -6.76
CA GLY A 307 4.74 -4.99 -5.95
C GLY A 307 4.56 -4.42 -4.54
N GLY A 308 3.37 -3.91 -4.19
CA GLY A 308 3.13 -3.21 -2.92
C GLY A 308 2.80 -4.12 -1.74
N ASN A 309 2.64 -3.50 -0.57
CA ASN A 309 2.17 -4.12 0.67
C ASN A 309 0.74 -3.71 1.01
N TYR A 310 0.00 -4.60 1.67
CA TYR A 310 -1.35 -4.34 2.17
C TYR A 310 -1.36 -4.28 3.70
N LEU A 311 -1.69 -3.11 4.24
CA LEU A 311 -1.87 -2.85 5.67
C LEU A 311 -3.36 -2.78 6.00
N LEU A 312 -3.93 -3.92 6.40
CA LEU A 312 -5.36 -4.07 6.66
C LEU A 312 -5.70 -3.66 8.09
N ASN A 313 -6.55 -2.66 8.24
CA ASN A 313 -6.93 -2.12 9.53
C ASN A 313 -8.10 -2.86 10.20
N VAL A 314 -7.95 -3.14 11.49
CA VAL A 314 -9.00 -3.57 12.40
C VAL A 314 -9.26 -2.53 13.50
N SER A 315 -10.42 -2.65 14.14
CA SER A 315 -10.98 -1.59 14.99
C SER A 315 -11.48 -2.19 16.31
N PRO A 316 -10.64 -2.30 17.36
CA PRO A 316 -11.07 -2.85 18.63
C PRO A 316 -12.13 -1.98 19.33
N THR A 317 -13.08 -2.64 20.00
CA THR A 317 -14.13 -1.98 20.78
C THR A 317 -13.58 -1.39 22.08
N GLY A 318 -14.40 -0.63 22.82
CA GLY A 318 -14.02 -0.11 24.14
C GLY A 318 -13.71 -1.21 25.17
N GLU A 319 -14.17 -2.43 24.93
CA GLU A 319 -13.96 -3.63 25.75
C GLU A 319 -12.66 -4.39 25.40
N GLY A 320 -11.96 -4.01 24.32
CA GLY A 320 -10.70 -4.64 23.91
C GLY A 320 -10.84 -5.85 23.00
N THR A 321 -12.00 -6.00 22.35
CA THR A 321 -12.27 -7.10 21.41
C THR A 321 -12.46 -6.60 19.99
N LEU A 322 -12.29 -7.48 19.00
CA LEU A 322 -12.77 -7.20 17.64
C LEU A 322 -14.22 -7.67 17.50
N LEU A 323 -14.98 -6.99 16.64
CA LEU A 323 -16.31 -7.48 16.27
C LEU A 323 -16.22 -8.86 15.59
N PRO A 324 -17.18 -9.77 15.79
CA PRO A 324 -17.14 -11.11 15.21
C PRO A 324 -16.91 -11.12 13.70
N GLN A 325 -17.52 -10.19 12.97
CA GLN A 325 -17.34 -10.06 11.53
C GLN A 325 -15.88 -9.76 11.15
N ALA A 326 -15.14 -9.00 11.95
CA ALA A 326 -13.73 -8.76 11.67
C ALA A 326 -12.89 -10.03 11.91
N VAL A 327 -13.20 -10.77 12.97
CA VAL A 327 -12.53 -12.05 13.29
C VAL A 327 -12.78 -13.07 12.19
N GLU A 328 -14.04 -13.28 11.80
CA GLU A 328 -14.43 -14.19 10.71
C GLU A 328 -13.68 -13.88 9.41
N ARG A 329 -13.56 -12.60 9.03
CA ARG A 329 -12.84 -12.21 7.81
C ARG A 329 -11.35 -12.49 7.90
N LEU A 330 -10.73 -12.26 9.06
CA LEU A 330 -9.32 -12.58 9.29
C LEU A 330 -9.06 -14.07 9.28
N GLU A 331 -9.96 -14.87 9.84
CA GLU A 331 -9.90 -16.34 9.79
C GLU A 331 -10.04 -16.87 8.35
N GLU A 332 -11.00 -16.34 7.57
CA GLU A 332 -11.16 -16.68 6.15
C GLU A 332 -9.93 -16.30 5.30
N ILE A 333 -9.32 -15.14 5.57
CA ILE A 333 -8.05 -14.76 4.94
C ILE A 333 -6.93 -15.74 5.36
N GLY A 334 -6.83 -16.06 6.65
CA GLY A 334 -5.85 -16.98 7.18
C GLY A 334 -5.93 -18.37 6.58
N GLU A 335 -7.15 -18.87 6.38
CA GLU A 335 -7.42 -20.13 5.68
C GLU A 335 -6.85 -20.12 4.27
N TRP A 336 -7.16 -19.06 3.49
CA TRP A 336 -6.63 -18.91 2.14
C TRP A 336 -5.11 -18.76 2.12
N MET A 337 -4.54 -17.99 3.05
CA MET A 337 -3.10 -17.74 3.18
C MET A 337 -2.31 -18.99 3.56
N ARG A 338 -2.90 -19.94 4.30
CA ARG A 338 -2.21 -21.19 4.67
C ARG A 338 -1.88 -22.04 3.45
N THR A 339 -2.78 -22.08 2.49
CA THR A 339 -2.60 -22.80 1.23
C THR A 339 -1.82 -21.97 0.21
N ASN A 340 -2.14 -20.68 0.10
CA ASN A 340 -1.69 -19.84 -1.01
C ASN A 340 -0.61 -18.81 -0.66
N GLY A 341 -0.12 -18.76 0.58
CA GLY A 341 0.79 -17.71 1.06
C GLY A 341 2.09 -17.57 0.27
N ASP A 342 2.59 -18.66 -0.33
CA ASP A 342 3.77 -18.65 -1.20
C ASP A 342 3.59 -17.80 -2.47
N SER A 343 2.35 -17.58 -2.90
CA SER A 343 2.00 -16.69 -4.01
C SER A 343 1.96 -15.20 -3.62
N ILE A 344 2.11 -14.89 -2.33
CA ILE A 344 2.11 -13.53 -1.81
C ILE A 344 3.50 -13.18 -1.26
N TYR A 345 3.99 -13.91 -0.25
CA TYR A 345 5.22 -13.54 0.43
C TYR A 345 6.44 -13.63 -0.48
N GLY A 346 7.36 -12.65 -0.36
CA GLY A 346 8.60 -12.61 -1.15
C GLY A 346 8.36 -12.59 -2.66
N THR A 347 7.19 -12.14 -3.11
CA THR A 347 6.90 -11.95 -4.54
C THR A 347 7.15 -10.50 -4.96
N THR A 348 7.35 -10.32 -6.25
CA THR A 348 7.48 -9.05 -6.94
C THR A 348 6.31 -8.84 -7.88
N ALA A 349 6.23 -7.63 -8.44
CA ALA A 349 5.22 -7.27 -9.43
C ALA A 349 5.17 -8.26 -10.62
N SER A 350 3.99 -8.36 -11.20
CA SER A 350 3.67 -9.13 -12.39
C SER A 350 4.63 -8.78 -13.53
N PRO A 351 5.22 -9.77 -14.23
CA PRO A 351 5.88 -9.53 -15.51
C PRO A 351 4.87 -9.46 -16.66
N LEU A 352 3.60 -9.81 -16.41
CA LEU A 352 2.49 -9.76 -17.37
C LEU A 352 1.72 -8.44 -17.23
N GLY A 353 1.13 -7.97 -18.33
CA GLY A 353 0.20 -6.85 -18.31
C GLY A 353 -1.12 -7.18 -17.61
N GLN A 354 -2.13 -6.34 -17.80
CA GLN A 354 -3.46 -6.59 -17.23
C GLN A 354 -4.04 -7.92 -17.73
N LEU A 355 -4.61 -8.70 -16.81
CA LEU A 355 -5.24 -9.99 -17.06
C LEU A 355 -6.73 -9.87 -16.75
N GLU A 356 -7.59 -10.30 -17.67
CA GLU A 356 -9.05 -10.18 -17.52
C GLU A 356 -9.59 -11.11 -16.43
N TRP A 357 -8.99 -12.28 -16.25
CA TRP A 357 -9.43 -13.32 -15.32
C TRP A 357 -8.84 -13.20 -13.90
N GLY A 358 -7.89 -12.27 -13.67
CA GLY A 358 -7.18 -12.23 -12.40
C GLY A 358 -5.89 -11.43 -12.37
N ARG A 359 -4.88 -11.96 -11.66
CA ARG A 359 -3.57 -11.31 -11.41
C ARG A 359 -2.41 -12.28 -11.49
N CYS A 360 -1.20 -11.74 -11.55
CA CYS A 360 0.02 -12.53 -11.52
C CYS A 360 1.01 -11.91 -10.53
N THR A 361 1.59 -12.72 -9.64
CA THR A 361 2.78 -12.34 -8.88
C THR A 361 3.96 -13.18 -9.35
N MET A 362 5.18 -12.74 -9.07
CA MET A 362 6.38 -13.43 -9.52
C MET A 362 7.39 -13.59 -8.41
N ARG A 363 8.10 -14.72 -8.39
CA ARG A 363 9.35 -14.88 -7.65
C ARG A 363 10.47 -15.27 -8.62
N ARG A 364 11.59 -14.54 -8.59
CA ARG A 364 12.77 -14.91 -9.38
C ARG A 364 13.60 -15.97 -8.65
N GLY A 365 14.17 -16.90 -9.41
CA GLY A 365 15.11 -17.91 -8.92
C GLY A 365 16.40 -17.92 -9.75
N ALA A 366 17.41 -18.68 -9.31
CA ALA A 366 18.75 -18.70 -9.89
C ALA A 366 18.84 -19.18 -11.37
N GLY A 367 17.76 -19.70 -11.95
CA GLY A 367 17.72 -20.20 -13.33
C GLY A 367 16.38 -20.02 -14.04
N GLY A 368 15.50 -19.17 -13.52
CA GLY A 368 14.12 -19.05 -13.99
C GLY A 368 13.27 -18.17 -13.10
N ALA A 369 11.95 -18.28 -13.27
CA ALA A 369 10.99 -17.60 -12.41
C ALA A 369 9.81 -18.52 -12.11
N ARG A 370 9.20 -18.28 -10.96
CA ARG A 370 7.92 -18.85 -10.61
C ARG A 370 6.87 -17.75 -10.74
N LEU A 371 5.88 -17.97 -11.60
CA LEU A 371 4.72 -17.09 -11.75
C LEU A 371 3.56 -17.72 -11.00
N TYR A 372 2.86 -16.93 -10.20
CA TYR A 372 1.65 -17.36 -9.52
C TYR A 372 0.47 -16.64 -10.15
N LEU A 373 -0.35 -17.40 -10.85
CA LEU A 373 -1.55 -16.93 -11.54
C LEU A 373 -2.71 -16.98 -10.55
N HIS A 374 -3.09 -15.81 -10.03
CA HIS A 374 -4.24 -15.64 -9.16
C HIS A 374 -5.51 -15.53 -10.01
N ILE A 375 -6.25 -16.61 -10.13
CA ILE A 375 -7.43 -16.73 -10.97
C ILE A 375 -8.67 -16.38 -10.13
N PHE A 376 -9.22 -15.21 -10.40
CA PHE A 376 -10.42 -14.70 -9.76
C PHE A 376 -11.67 -15.23 -10.45
N ASP A 377 -11.63 -15.27 -11.78
CA ASP A 377 -12.74 -15.71 -12.60
C ASP A 377 -12.33 -17.00 -13.32
N TRP A 378 -12.69 -18.12 -12.70
CA TRP A 378 -12.32 -19.46 -13.19
C TRP A 378 -13.03 -19.79 -14.51
N PRO A 379 -12.32 -20.27 -15.55
CA PRO A 379 -12.93 -20.53 -16.86
C PRO A 379 -13.85 -21.76 -16.80
N THR A 380 -15.06 -21.62 -17.33
CA THR A 380 -16.08 -22.69 -17.29
C THR A 380 -15.83 -23.81 -18.30
N ASP A 381 -15.05 -23.54 -19.35
CA ASP A 381 -14.59 -24.52 -20.34
C ASP A 381 -13.26 -25.18 -19.94
N GLY A 382 -12.70 -24.82 -18.78
CA GLY A 382 -11.42 -25.32 -18.29
C GLY A 382 -10.22 -24.83 -19.08
N GLN A 383 -10.35 -23.81 -19.93
CA GLN A 383 -9.23 -23.26 -20.71
C GLN A 383 -8.87 -21.86 -20.22
N LEU A 384 -7.63 -21.69 -19.77
CA LEU A 384 -7.11 -20.38 -19.36
C LEU A 384 -6.04 -19.88 -20.33
N LEU A 385 -6.29 -18.70 -20.91
CA LEU A 385 -5.34 -18.04 -21.81
C LEU A 385 -4.35 -17.18 -21.01
N ILE A 386 -3.06 -17.35 -21.27
CA ILE A 386 -1.96 -16.60 -20.67
C ILE A 386 -1.29 -15.72 -21.74
N PRO A 387 -1.82 -14.51 -21.98
CA PRO A 387 -1.32 -13.63 -23.03
C PRO A 387 0.09 -13.10 -22.74
N GLY A 388 0.91 -13.04 -23.80
CA GLY A 388 2.23 -12.41 -23.79
C GLY A 388 3.37 -13.28 -23.24
N LEU A 389 3.12 -14.36 -22.50
CA LEU A 389 4.20 -15.20 -22.01
C LEU A 389 4.79 -16.07 -23.13
N LYS A 390 6.05 -15.80 -23.53
CA LYS A 390 6.79 -16.57 -24.55
C LYS A 390 7.88 -17.46 -23.97
N THR A 391 8.07 -17.40 -22.66
CA THR A 391 9.05 -18.24 -21.96
C THR A 391 8.52 -19.66 -21.91
N VAL A 392 9.40 -20.63 -22.14
CA VAL A 392 9.05 -22.04 -21.97
C VAL A 392 8.70 -22.30 -20.51
N VAL A 393 7.52 -22.89 -20.30
CA VAL A 393 7.03 -23.35 -19.00
C VAL A 393 7.51 -24.79 -18.82
N ASP A 394 8.31 -25.03 -17.78
CA ASP A 394 8.81 -26.35 -17.42
C ASP A 394 7.77 -27.16 -16.66
N LYS A 395 7.00 -26.49 -15.79
CA LYS A 395 5.93 -27.09 -14.98
C LYS A 395 4.79 -26.11 -14.79
N ALA A 396 3.57 -26.64 -14.82
CA ALA A 396 2.39 -25.95 -14.35
C ALA A 396 1.62 -26.86 -13.38
N TYR A 397 1.14 -26.30 -12.27
CA TYR A 397 0.39 -27.06 -11.26
C TYR A 397 -0.48 -26.13 -10.41
N LEU A 398 -1.53 -26.67 -9.80
CA LEU A 398 -2.32 -25.95 -8.79
C LEU A 398 -1.50 -25.81 -7.51
N LEU A 399 -1.42 -24.59 -6.96
CA LEU A 399 -0.71 -24.37 -5.70
C LEU A 399 -1.37 -25.15 -4.55
N ASP A 400 -2.69 -25.25 -4.60
CA ASP A 400 -3.47 -26.15 -3.75
C ASP A 400 -3.39 -27.58 -4.29
N GLY A 401 -3.02 -28.54 -3.44
CA GLY A 401 -2.87 -29.96 -3.79
C GLY A 401 -1.64 -30.32 -4.63
N GLY A 402 -1.13 -29.41 -5.48
CA GLY A 402 0.03 -29.68 -6.35
C GLY A 402 -0.33 -30.44 -7.63
N ASP A 403 -1.62 -30.54 -7.97
CA ASP A 403 -2.07 -31.27 -9.15
C ASP A 403 -1.51 -30.63 -10.43
N PRO A 404 -0.97 -31.43 -11.37
CA PRO A 404 -0.41 -30.91 -12.61
C PRO A 404 -1.49 -30.28 -13.48
N VAL A 405 -1.10 -29.20 -14.17
CA VAL A 405 -1.94 -28.47 -15.13
C VAL A 405 -1.36 -28.68 -16.53
N ASP A 406 -2.20 -29.04 -17.48
CA ASP A 406 -1.79 -29.23 -18.86
C ASP A 406 -1.41 -27.88 -19.48
N VAL A 407 -0.30 -27.86 -20.22
CA VAL A 407 0.23 -26.66 -20.87
C VAL A 407 0.19 -26.85 -22.38
N GLY A 408 -0.56 -25.98 -23.07
CA GLY A 408 -0.68 -25.95 -24.52
C GLY A 408 -0.28 -24.60 -25.10
N VAL A 409 -0.24 -24.53 -26.42
CA VAL A 409 -0.13 -23.27 -27.16
C VAL A 409 -1.15 -23.30 -28.29
N GLU A 410 -2.04 -22.32 -28.30
CA GLU A 410 -3.05 -22.13 -29.35
C GLU A 410 -2.90 -20.72 -29.91
N ASP A 411 -2.83 -20.58 -31.23
CA ASP A 411 -2.63 -19.29 -31.91
C ASP A 411 -1.50 -18.43 -31.32
N GLN A 412 -0.36 -19.06 -31.00
CA GLN A 412 0.82 -18.42 -30.38
C GLN A 412 0.60 -17.88 -28.95
N VAL A 413 -0.52 -18.22 -28.30
CA VAL A 413 -0.83 -17.88 -26.92
C VAL A 413 -0.71 -19.13 -26.05
N LEU A 414 -0.07 -19.00 -24.89
CA LEU A 414 0.02 -20.07 -23.92
C LEU A 414 -1.37 -20.35 -23.33
N THR A 415 -1.78 -21.62 -23.32
CA THR A 415 -3.06 -22.08 -22.78
C THR A 415 -2.85 -23.08 -21.66
N LEU A 416 -3.68 -23.04 -20.62
CA LEU A 416 -3.67 -23.99 -19.52
C LEU A 416 -4.98 -24.77 -19.46
N GLY A 417 -4.88 -26.09 -19.37
CA GLY A 417 -6.00 -26.99 -19.12
C GLY A 417 -6.26 -27.14 -17.62
N LEU A 418 -7.34 -26.53 -17.15
CA LEU A 418 -7.74 -26.46 -15.75
C LEU A 418 -8.89 -27.45 -15.44
N PRO A 419 -9.00 -27.95 -14.20
CA PRO A 419 -10.18 -28.70 -13.79
C PRO A 419 -11.45 -27.84 -13.89
N LEU A 420 -12.58 -28.48 -14.16
CA LEU A 420 -13.88 -27.79 -14.30
C LEU A 420 -14.34 -27.12 -12.99
N GLN A 421 -13.87 -27.60 -11.84
CA GLN A 421 -14.15 -27.01 -10.54
C GLN A 421 -12.91 -26.29 -10.01
N ALA A 422 -13.09 -25.02 -9.67
CA ALA A 422 -12.04 -24.22 -9.05
C ALA A 422 -11.73 -24.75 -7.62
N PRO A 423 -10.45 -24.86 -7.23
CA PRO A 423 -10.07 -25.16 -5.85
C PRO A 423 -10.63 -24.14 -4.84
N SER A 424 -10.67 -22.87 -5.24
CA SER A 424 -11.27 -21.78 -4.47
C SER A 424 -12.11 -20.87 -5.37
N THR A 425 -13.31 -20.53 -4.89
CA THR A 425 -14.24 -19.60 -5.57
C THR A 425 -13.85 -18.14 -5.40
N ILE A 426 -12.90 -17.82 -4.50
CA ILE A 426 -12.45 -16.45 -4.23
C ILE A 426 -11.25 -16.10 -5.13
N ASN A 427 -10.21 -16.91 -5.04
CA ASN A 427 -8.92 -16.78 -5.72
C ASN A 427 -8.26 -18.16 -5.74
N SER A 428 -8.16 -18.77 -6.92
CA SER A 428 -7.43 -20.03 -7.12
C SER A 428 -6.05 -19.73 -7.70
N VAL A 429 -5.01 -20.44 -7.26
CA VAL A 429 -3.63 -20.14 -7.69
C VAL A 429 -3.06 -21.29 -8.52
N VAL A 430 -2.65 -20.98 -9.75
CA VAL A 430 -1.84 -21.87 -10.60
C VAL A 430 -0.40 -21.36 -10.61
N VAL A 431 0.55 -22.27 -10.43
CA VAL A 431 1.98 -21.98 -10.48
C VAL A 431 2.53 -22.33 -11.85
N LEU A 432 3.28 -21.43 -12.47
CA LEU A 432 4.12 -21.71 -13.63
C LEU A 432 5.59 -21.60 -13.23
N GLU A 433 6.37 -22.66 -13.43
CA GLU A 433 7.83 -22.61 -13.33
C GLU A 433 8.43 -22.46 -14.72
N THR A 434 9.18 -21.40 -14.95
CA THR A 434 9.80 -21.10 -16.25
C THR A 434 11.30 -21.36 -16.22
N ARG A 435 11.87 -21.72 -17.37
CA ARG A 435 13.33 -21.88 -17.52
C ARG A 435 13.97 -20.68 -18.21
N GLY A 436 15.09 -20.23 -17.66
CA GLY A 436 15.89 -19.16 -18.22
C GLY A 436 15.25 -17.79 -18.06
N ASN A 437 15.71 -16.83 -18.88
CA ASN A 437 15.23 -15.46 -18.81
C ASN A 437 13.78 -15.35 -19.27
N LEU A 438 12.95 -14.70 -18.45
CA LEU A 438 11.56 -14.39 -18.80
C LEU A 438 11.51 -13.53 -20.08
N LYS A 439 10.88 -14.08 -21.10
CA LYS A 439 10.42 -13.41 -22.30
C LYS A 439 8.91 -13.23 -22.18
N VAL A 440 8.51 -11.99 -21.97
CA VAL A 440 7.12 -11.57 -22.06
C VAL A 440 7.01 -10.61 -23.23
N GLU A 441 6.22 -10.99 -24.23
CA GLU A 441 5.75 -10.05 -25.22
C GLU A 441 4.78 -9.11 -24.56
N PRO A 442 5.06 -7.80 -24.60
CA PRO A 442 4.10 -6.83 -24.15
C PRO A 442 2.79 -7.01 -24.90
N GLN A 443 1.67 -6.98 -24.20
CA GLN A 443 0.35 -6.92 -24.82
C GLN A 443 0.15 -5.51 -25.42
N GLY A 444 0.86 -5.22 -26.50
CA GLY A 444 0.91 -3.92 -27.14
C GLY A 444 0.21 -3.92 -28.50
N ALA A 445 0.88 -3.36 -29.51
CA ALA A 445 0.40 -3.32 -30.90
C ALA A 445 -0.21 -4.65 -31.37
N THR A 446 -1.40 -4.60 -31.97
CA THR A 446 -1.91 -5.68 -32.82
C THR A 446 -1.46 -5.41 -34.26
N ALA A 447 -0.71 -6.33 -34.88
CA ALA A 447 -0.32 -6.22 -36.28
C ALA A 447 -1.48 -6.58 -37.23
N ARG A 448 -1.60 -5.88 -38.37
CA ARG A 448 -2.53 -6.18 -39.46
C ARG A 448 -1.78 -6.76 -40.67
N PRO A 449 -2.48 -7.45 -41.59
CA PRO A 449 -1.87 -8.03 -42.80
C PRO A 449 -1.17 -7.02 -43.73
N ASP A 450 -1.55 -5.74 -43.65
CA ASP A 450 -0.94 -4.65 -44.41
C ASP A 450 0.33 -4.07 -43.75
N GLY A 451 0.80 -4.70 -42.66
CA GLY A 451 1.96 -4.25 -41.89
C GLY A 451 1.68 -3.10 -40.93
N SER A 452 0.43 -2.61 -40.84
CA SER A 452 0.08 -1.60 -39.85
C SER A 452 -0.05 -2.18 -38.44
N LEU A 453 0.25 -1.35 -37.43
CA LEU A 453 0.19 -1.72 -36.01
C LEU A 453 -0.89 -0.90 -35.31
N VAL A 454 -1.83 -1.57 -34.65
CA VAL A 454 -2.96 -0.94 -33.93
C VAL A 454 -2.74 -0.99 -32.43
N LEU A 455 -2.80 0.17 -31.80
CA LEU A 455 -2.52 0.43 -30.39
C LEU A 455 -3.79 0.91 -29.72
N THR A 456 -4.55 0.00 -29.12
CA THR A 456 -5.84 0.34 -28.52
C THR A 456 -5.65 0.91 -27.11
N ALA A 457 -6.60 1.75 -26.68
CA ALA A 457 -6.64 2.32 -25.34
C ALA A 457 -6.53 1.26 -24.23
N GLY A 458 -7.13 0.08 -24.43
CA GLY A 458 -7.11 -1.03 -23.46
C GLY A 458 -5.71 -1.62 -23.21
N LYS A 459 -4.78 -1.40 -24.14
CA LYS A 459 -3.41 -1.95 -24.12
C LYS A 459 -2.34 -0.91 -23.77
N ALA A 460 -2.76 0.30 -23.40
CA ALA A 460 -1.85 1.38 -23.04
C ALA A 460 -1.38 1.22 -21.59
N PHE A 461 -0.09 1.43 -21.35
CA PHE A 461 0.45 1.73 -20.03
C PHE A 461 0.23 3.21 -19.73
N LEU A 462 -0.32 3.51 -18.55
CA LEU A 462 -0.69 4.85 -18.15
C LEU A 462 0.29 5.37 -17.09
N HIS A 463 0.96 6.47 -17.41
CA HIS A 463 1.91 7.13 -16.51
C HIS A 463 1.23 8.36 -15.90
N ASN A 464 0.46 8.11 -14.84
CA ASN A 464 -0.27 9.14 -14.11
C ASN A 464 0.55 9.72 -12.96
N ASN A 465 0.42 11.02 -12.71
CA ASN A 465 1.01 11.65 -11.54
C ASN A 465 0.11 11.50 -10.32
N GLU A 466 0.74 11.24 -9.18
CA GLU A 466 0.06 11.07 -7.92
C GLU A 466 -0.64 12.38 -7.48
N GLY A 467 -1.88 12.28 -6.98
CA GLY A 467 -2.65 13.45 -6.51
C GLY A 467 -3.32 14.29 -7.62
N ALA A 468 -3.08 13.99 -8.89
CA ALA A 468 -3.68 14.68 -10.04
C ALA A 468 -4.84 13.87 -10.68
N PRO A 469 -5.71 14.51 -11.49
CA PRO A 469 -6.72 13.78 -12.27
C PRO A 469 -6.08 12.80 -13.26
N ALA A 470 -6.27 11.50 -13.01
CA ALA A 470 -5.63 10.42 -13.76
C ALA A 470 -6.28 10.17 -15.14
N ILE A 471 -5.43 9.89 -16.14
CA ILE A 471 -5.80 9.17 -17.36
C ILE A 471 -6.44 7.85 -16.94
N ARG A 472 -7.56 7.52 -17.56
CA ARG A 472 -8.22 6.23 -17.35
C ARG A 472 -8.77 5.67 -18.63
N ILE A 473 -8.73 4.34 -18.69
CA ILE A 473 -9.48 3.59 -19.69
C ILE A 473 -10.96 3.68 -19.33
N GLN A 474 -11.73 4.24 -20.24
CA GLN A 474 -13.18 4.35 -20.18
C GLN A 474 -13.81 3.54 -21.29
N ARG A 475 -15.11 3.27 -21.17
CA ARG A 475 -15.91 2.69 -22.25
C ARG A 475 -16.99 3.68 -22.68
N HIS A 476 -17.12 3.87 -23.99
CA HIS A 476 -18.29 4.50 -24.59
C HIS A 476 -18.98 3.44 -25.47
N GLY A 477 -20.07 2.87 -24.97
CA GLY A 477 -20.66 1.66 -25.54
C GLY A 477 -19.71 0.47 -25.38
N LYS A 478 -19.43 -0.25 -26.49
CA LYS A 478 -18.48 -1.38 -26.52
C LYS A 478 -17.02 -0.97 -26.76
N VAL A 479 -16.73 0.32 -26.95
CA VAL A 479 -15.40 0.80 -27.38
C VAL A 479 -14.67 1.45 -26.21
N GLN A 480 -13.44 1.00 -25.94
CA GLN A 480 -12.56 1.59 -24.95
C GLN A 480 -11.88 2.86 -25.48
N ASN A 481 -11.65 3.85 -24.60
CA ASN A 481 -10.84 5.03 -24.87
C ASN A 481 -10.04 5.43 -23.63
N LEU A 482 -8.89 6.05 -23.82
CA LEU A 482 -8.18 6.82 -22.80
C LEU A 482 -8.90 8.13 -22.65
N GLY A 483 -9.42 8.41 -21.46
CA GLY A 483 -10.15 9.64 -21.17
C GLY A 483 -9.78 10.22 -19.81
N TYR A 484 -10.33 11.39 -19.51
CA TYR A 484 -9.97 12.19 -18.32
C TYR A 484 -8.49 12.54 -18.24
N TRP A 485 -7.82 12.56 -19.39
CA TRP A 485 -6.43 12.97 -19.53
C TRP A 485 -6.31 14.49 -19.41
N LYS A 486 -6.47 14.98 -18.19
CA LYS A 486 -6.48 16.41 -17.87
C LYS A 486 -5.11 16.92 -17.44
N ASP A 487 -4.33 16.05 -16.81
CA ASP A 487 -2.98 16.38 -16.39
C ASP A 487 -2.02 16.35 -17.58
N ALA A 488 -1.41 17.51 -17.88
CA ALA A 488 -0.43 17.66 -18.95
C ALA A 488 0.95 17.06 -18.60
N GLN A 489 1.16 16.60 -17.37
CA GLN A 489 2.35 15.85 -16.98
C GLN A 489 2.13 14.33 -17.09
N ALA A 490 0.89 13.87 -17.21
CA ALA A 490 0.57 12.47 -17.40
C ALA A 490 0.77 12.06 -18.86
N TRP A 491 1.25 10.85 -19.09
CA TRP A 491 1.52 10.36 -20.44
C TRP A 491 1.16 8.88 -20.58
N VAL A 492 1.15 8.39 -21.82
CA VAL A 492 0.83 6.99 -22.10
C VAL A 492 1.85 6.38 -23.02
N GLU A 493 2.00 5.06 -22.92
CA GLU A 493 2.80 4.31 -23.86
C GLU A 493 2.19 2.97 -24.22
N TRP A 494 2.62 2.49 -25.37
CA TRP A 494 2.37 1.15 -25.82
C TRP A 494 3.69 0.53 -26.24
N SER A 495 3.86 -0.74 -25.89
CA SER A 495 4.92 -1.52 -26.48
C SER A 495 4.56 -1.90 -27.92
N VAL A 496 5.53 -1.81 -28.82
CA VAL A 496 5.38 -2.14 -30.24
C VAL A 496 6.56 -2.98 -30.68
N ASN A 497 6.32 -4.09 -31.38
CA ASN A 497 7.37 -4.85 -32.04
C ASN A 497 7.44 -4.39 -33.50
N ILE A 498 8.58 -3.86 -33.91
CA ILE A 498 8.84 -3.37 -35.26
C ILE A 498 9.62 -4.43 -36.02
N GLU A 499 8.99 -5.06 -37.02
CA GLU A 499 9.67 -6.04 -37.87
C GLU A 499 10.57 -5.35 -38.91
N GLN A 500 10.09 -4.25 -39.50
CA GLN A 500 10.78 -3.51 -40.56
C GLN A 500 11.07 -2.08 -40.09
N PRO A 501 12.32 -1.72 -39.78
CA PRO A 501 12.65 -0.34 -39.44
C PRO A 501 12.31 0.60 -40.60
N GLY A 502 11.87 1.81 -40.28
CA GLY A 502 11.48 2.78 -41.29
C GLY A 502 10.64 3.92 -40.75
N LYS A 503 9.99 4.61 -41.68
CA LYS A 503 9.06 5.70 -41.37
C LYS A 503 7.66 5.14 -41.24
N TYR A 504 6.94 5.63 -40.24
CA TYR A 504 5.56 5.27 -39.97
C TYR A 504 4.70 6.52 -39.91
N ASP A 505 3.62 6.53 -40.67
CA ASP A 505 2.55 7.49 -40.51
C ASP A 505 1.74 7.13 -39.27
N VAL A 506 1.58 8.11 -38.39
CA VAL A 506 0.83 7.92 -37.15
C VAL A 506 -0.55 8.51 -37.32
N CYS A 507 -1.56 7.65 -37.19
CA CYS A 507 -2.97 8.03 -37.19
C CYS A 507 -3.56 7.75 -35.81
N ALA A 508 -4.47 8.58 -35.34
CA ALA A 508 -5.18 8.36 -34.10
C ALA A 508 -6.67 8.56 -34.27
N GLU A 509 -7.46 7.68 -33.66
CA GLU A 509 -8.90 7.91 -33.47
C GLU A 509 -9.08 8.63 -32.13
N LEU A 510 -9.33 9.93 -32.18
CA LEU A 510 -9.39 10.77 -30.98
C LEU A 510 -10.56 11.76 -31.01
N ALA A 511 -10.90 12.30 -29.85
CA ALA A 511 -11.90 13.35 -29.67
C ALA A 511 -11.37 14.43 -28.72
N THR A 512 -11.51 15.69 -29.11
CA THR A 512 -11.20 16.88 -28.30
C THR A 512 -12.40 17.84 -28.33
N GLY A 513 -12.65 18.52 -27.21
CA GLY A 513 -13.85 19.36 -27.03
C GLY A 513 -13.58 20.82 -26.72
N GLU A 514 -12.34 21.22 -26.44
CA GLU A 514 -11.98 22.56 -25.98
C GLU A 514 -10.77 23.09 -26.77
N GLY A 515 -10.87 23.02 -28.10
CA GLY A 515 -9.81 23.44 -29.03
C GLY A 515 -8.85 22.34 -29.47
N ASP A 516 -7.79 22.76 -30.15
CA ASP A 516 -6.71 21.91 -30.62
C ASP A 516 -5.86 21.43 -29.43
N SER A 517 -5.31 20.21 -29.55
CA SER A 517 -4.44 19.64 -28.51
C SER A 517 -3.03 19.42 -29.04
N GLN A 518 -2.02 19.94 -28.35
CA GLN A 518 -0.62 19.75 -28.70
C GLN A 518 0.06 18.74 -27.77
N PHE A 519 0.78 17.82 -28.39
CA PHE A 519 1.52 16.76 -27.70
C PHE A 519 2.65 16.25 -28.59
N GLU A 520 3.57 15.49 -28.01
CA GLU A 520 4.59 14.77 -28.75
C GLU A 520 4.22 13.29 -28.88
N ILE A 521 4.56 12.71 -30.03
CA ILE A 521 4.38 11.28 -30.31
C ILE A 521 5.63 10.70 -30.95
N GLY A 522 6.01 9.48 -30.54
CA GLY A 522 7.19 8.81 -31.08
C GLY A 522 7.78 7.80 -30.11
N VAL A 523 9.02 7.40 -30.39
CA VAL A 523 9.81 6.55 -29.49
C VAL A 523 10.80 7.41 -28.70
N PRO A 524 11.26 6.98 -27.51
CA PRO A 524 12.26 7.71 -26.73
C PRO A 524 13.45 8.17 -27.57
N GLY A 525 13.80 9.46 -27.47
CA GLY A 525 14.87 10.08 -28.26
C GLY A 525 14.48 10.54 -29.68
N LYS A 526 13.28 10.19 -30.17
CA LYS A 526 12.74 10.57 -31.49
C LYS A 526 11.26 10.98 -31.42
N MET A 527 10.95 11.85 -30.46
CA MET A 527 9.61 12.39 -30.29
C MET A 527 9.35 13.49 -31.34
N VAL A 528 8.13 13.52 -31.87
CA VAL A 528 7.68 14.53 -32.84
C VAL A 528 6.50 15.30 -32.26
N ALA A 529 6.64 16.61 -32.13
CA ALA A 529 5.54 17.48 -31.74
C ALA A 529 4.44 17.49 -32.81
N THR A 530 3.18 17.42 -32.38
CA THR A 530 2.01 17.40 -33.26
C THR A 530 0.83 18.13 -32.63
N THR A 531 -0.13 18.47 -33.47
CA THR A 531 -1.38 19.12 -33.09
C THR A 531 -2.55 18.30 -33.59
N ALA A 532 -3.40 17.83 -32.68
CA ALA A 532 -4.68 17.24 -32.99
C ALA A 532 -5.74 18.33 -33.08
N ALA A 533 -6.25 18.57 -34.29
CA ALA A 533 -7.29 19.57 -34.53
C ALA A 533 -8.62 19.24 -33.85
N GLU A 534 -9.29 20.27 -33.37
CA GLU A 534 -10.55 20.18 -32.64
C GLU A 534 -11.59 19.28 -33.33
N THR A 535 -12.29 18.47 -32.54
CA THR A 535 -13.41 17.64 -33.05
C THR A 535 -14.79 18.20 -32.72
N GLY A 536 -14.86 19.15 -31.77
CA GLY A 536 -16.04 19.88 -31.33
C GLY A 536 -16.81 19.20 -30.20
N SER A 537 -16.33 18.07 -29.68
CA SER A 537 -16.87 17.38 -28.51
C SER A 537 -15.95 16.24 -28.10
N TYR A 538 -15.79 16.02 -26.79
CA TYR A 538 -15.12 14.84 -26.23
C TYR A 538 -15.78 13.49 -26.61
N HIS A 539 -16.95 13.49 -27.24
CA HIS A 539 -17.64 12.29 -27.72
C HIS A 539 -17.62 12.12 -29.24
N LYS A 540 -17.11 13.11 -29.99
CA LYS A 540 -17.10 13.11 -31.46
C LYS A 540 -15.72 12.68 -31.98
N TYR A 541 -15.52 11.37 -32.02
CA TYR A 541 -14.25 10.79 -32.47
C TYR A 541 -14.01 11.01 -33.96
N ALA A 542 -12.79 11.36 -34.31
CA ALA A 542 -12.32 11.48 -35.68
C ALA A 542 -10.94 10.85 -35.83
N ASN A 543 -10.69 10.28 -37.00
CA ASN A 543 -9.34 9.87 -37.37
C ASN A 543 -8.54 11.11 -37.74
N ARG A 544 -7.38 11.28 -37.10
CA ARG A 544 -6.43 12.37 -37.33
C ARG A 544 -5.08 11.78 -37.68
N ARG A 545 -4.48 12.25 -38.77
CA ARG A 545 -3.06 12.00 -39.05
C ARG A 545 -2.24 12.93 -38.18
N LEU A 546 -1.42 12.36 -37.31
CA LEU A 546 -0.61 13.06 -36.32
C LEU A 546 0.82 13.33 -36.82
N GLY A 547 1.18 12.82 -37.99
CA GLY A 547 2.48 13.05 -38.61
C GLY A 547 3.18 11.75 -38.94
N THR A 548 4.50 11.84 -39.10
CA THR A 548 5.35 10.70 -39.45
C THR A 548 6.47 10.60 -38.42
N ILE A 549 6.69 9.41 -37.88
CA ILE A 549 7.79 9.10 -36.98
C ILE A 549 8.80 8.17 -37.67
N SER A 550 10.04 8.14 -37.21
CA SER A 550 11.07 7.21 -37.71
C SER A 550 11.47 6.25 -36.60
N ILE A 551 11.49 4.96 -36.90
CA ILE A 551 11.95 3.91 -36.00
C ILE A 551 13.09 3.15 -36.69
N ASP A 552 14.30 3.30 -36.17
CA ASP A 552 15.54 2.98 -36.90
C ASP A 552 15.98 1.53 -36.78
N SER A 553 15.39 0.77 -35.87
CA SER A 553 15.78 -0.63 -35.63
C SER A 553 14.57 -1.53 -35.49
N ALA A 554 14.77 -2.81 -35.81
CA ALA A 554 13.78 -3.84 -35.60
C ALA A 554 13.77 -4.27 -34.12
N GLY A 555 12.68 -4.89 -33.67
CA GLY A 555 12.51 -5.37 -32.31
C GLY A 555 11.54 -4.52 -31.49
N ASN A 556 11.61 -4.66 -30.18
CA ASN A 556 10.66 -4.03 -29.26
C ASN A 556 11.00 -2.56 -29.00
N HIS A 557 10.02 -1.69 -29.17
CA HIS A 557 10.06 -0.26 -28.88
C HIS A 557 8.88 0.14 -27.98
N GLN A 558 8.96 1.33 -27.38
CA GLN A 558 7.84 1.96 -26.68
C GLN A 558 7.38 3.17 -27.49
N LEU A 559 6.16 3.12 -28.02
CA LEU A 559 5.52 4.30 -28.59
C LEU A 559 4.89 5.10 -27.46
N GLN A 560 5.27 6.38 -27.33
CA GLN A 560 4.83 7.28 -26.28
C GLN A 560 3.97 8.40 -26.87
N ILE A 561 2.99 8.86 -26.10
CA ILE A 561 2.31 10.14 -26.30
C ILE A 561 2.44 10.97 -25.03
N LYS A 562 3.05 12.15 -25.16
CA LYS A 562 3.32 13.07 -24.05
C LYS A 562 2.70 14.43 -24.33
N PRO A 563 1.84 14.97 -23.46
CA PRO A 563 1.31 16.31 -23.63
C PRO A 563 2.42 17.37 -23.68
N LEU A 564 2.22 18.42 -24.46
CA LEU A 564 3.11 19.58 -24.45
C LEU A 564 2.61 20.62 -23.44
N PRO A 565 3.40 20.97 -22.40
CA PRO A 565 3.01 21.98 -21.43
C PRO A 565 2.64 23.31 -22.10
N GLY A 566 1.47 23.87 -21.76
CA GLY A 566 0.96 25.12 -22.33
C GLY A 566 0.24 25.01 -23.67
N GLY A 567 0.33 23.87 -24.37
CA GLY A 567 -0.40 23.58 -25.61
C GLY A 567 -1.38 22.40 -25.50
N TRP A 568 -1.38 21.68 -24.38
CA TRP A 568 -2.26 20.55 -24.14
C TRP A 568 -3.70 20.99 -23.84
N THR A 569 -4.63 20.43 -24.61
CA THR A 569 -6.05 20.34 -24.23
C THR A 569 -6.41 18.86 -24.08
N PRO A 570 -7.30 18.47 -23.15
CA PRO A 570 -7.60 17.07 -22.91
C PRO A 570 -8.03 16.33 -24.19
N VAL A 571 -7.60 15.08 -24.32
CA VAL A 571 -7.95 14.22 -25.46
C VAL A 571 -8.58 12.93 -24.95
N ASN A 572 -9.69 12.53 -25.58
CA ASN A 572 -10.16 11.16 -25.50
C ASN A 572 -9.58 10.37 -26.68
N LEU A 573 -8.76 9.34 -26.42
CA LEU A 573 -8.02 8.59 -27.44
C LEU A 573 -8.44 7.13 -27.45
N ARG A 574 -9.01 6.64 -28.56
CA ARG A 574 -9.43 5.23 -28.70
C ARG A 574 -8.30 4.33 -29.13
N GLN A 575 -7.56 4.76 -30.12
CA GLN A 575 -6.45 4.00 -30.67
C GLN A 575 -5.46 4.88 -31.41
N VAL A 576 -4.24 4.39 -31.53
CA VAL A 576 -3.19 4.88 -32.43
C VAL A 576 -2.90 3.77 -33.44
N GLU A 577 -2.60 4.16 -34.67
CA GLU A 577 -2.24 3.26 -35.76
C GLU A 577 -0.92 3.73 -36.36
N LEU A 578 0.06 2.84 -36.42
CA LEU A 578 1.32 3.06 -37.13
C LEU A 578 1.22 2.39 -38.50
N ARG A 579 1.28 3.18 -39.58
CA ARG A 579 1.24 2.69 -40.96
C ARG A 579 2.62 2.80 -41.60
N PRO A 580 3.21 1.71 -42.09
CA PRO A 580 4.47 1.78 -42.83
C PRO A 580 4.36 2.77 -44.00
N VAL A 581 5.31 3.68 -44.11
CA VAL A 581 5.45 4.53 -45.30
C VAL A 581 6.32 3.78 -46.29
N ALA A 582 5.80 3.53 -47.49
CA ALA A 582 6.58 2.89 -48.55
C ALA A 582 7.89 3.65 -48.77
N GLN A 583 9.02 2.95 -48.73
CA GLN A 583 10.30 3.51 -49.14
C GLN A 583 10.24 3.73 -50.66
N GLN A 584 10.31 4.97 -51.10
CA GLN A 584 10.50 5.31 -52.52
C GLN A 584 11.93 5.07 -52.95
#